data_AF-A0A1S4C1Y0-F1
#
_entry.id   AF-A0A1S4C1Y0-F1
#
_cell.length_a   1.000
_cell.length_b   1.000
_cell.length_c   1.000
_cell.angle_alpha   90.00
_cell.angle_beta   90.00
_cell.angle_gamma   90.00
#
_symmetry.space_group_name_H-M   'P 1'
#
loop_
_entity.id
_entity.type
_entity.pdbx_description
1 polymer ?
#
loop_
_entity_poly.entity_id
_entity_poly.type
_entity_poly.pdbx_seq_one_letter_code
_entity_poly.pdbx_strand_id
1 'polypeptide(L)'
;LNISFFILGISERYGSQLTSDDLNEFEALKNDYETNWHLNHLRSVISPTQEDLKSRSVKIKNRRRAYLDKLVNDGQYFSEDAMRERDPYLHHEYVGKFQDPSGRSMARPGERWSETLMRRSEEAMLVKKIRDEQQRRGVAQSDWVGFDNQELEKVEEEEEEEEESEEEEEESEEEEEESEEEEEEEDEEQEQYEGERGISANRQEVHINNLDASNDTPSETRRPAVMETLSMEEMQERMDQFAYIMQRKFLLGEDSLDYSKIDEDETLDDHWMKEENYDAEEKYFDDDG
;
A
#
# COMPACT_ATOMS: atom_id res chain seq x y z
N LEU A 1 39.05 -14.14 -45.62
CA LEU A 1 38.00 -14.04 -44.59
C LEU A 1 38.59 -13.25 -43.46
N ASN A 2 38.04 -12.08 -43.17
CA ASN A 2 38.59 -11.21 -42.13
C ASN A 2 38.33 -11.86 -40.77
N ILE A 3 39.38 -12.15 -40.01
CA ILE A 3 39.27 -12.88 -38.73
C ILE A 3 38.38 -12.11 -37.75
N SER A 4 38.44 -10.78 -37.78
CA SER A 4 37.54 -9.87 -37.06
C SER A 4 36.05 -10.15 -37.33
N PHE A 5 35.62 -10.25 -38.60
CA PHE A 5 34.23 -10.56 -38.96
C PHE A 5 33.76 -11.95 -38.50
N PHE A 6 34.67 -12.92 -38.44
CA PHE A 6 34.36 -14.27 -37.94
C PHE A 6 34.15 -14.27 -36.43
N ILE A 7 35.02 -13.56 -35.69
CA ILE A 7 34.90 -13.38 -34.24
C ILE A 7 33.61 -12.62 -33.90
N LEU A 8 33.32 -11.51 -34.59
CA LEU A 8 32.08 -10.74 -34.43
C LEU A 8 30.84 -11.65 -34.62
N GLY A 9 30.81 -12.44 -35.69
CA GLY A 9 29.68 -13.33 -35.99
C GLY A 9 29.57 -14.54 -35.05
N ILE A 10 30.62 -14.88 -34.30
CA ILE A 10 30.56 -15.86 -33.21
C ILE A 10 30.09 -15.18 -31.93
N SER A 11 30.62 -13.99 -31.59
CA SER A 11 30.20 -13.19 -30.44
C SER A 11 28.70 -12.89 -30.48
N GLU A 12 28.18 -12.42 -31.62
CA GLU A 12 26.76 -12.04 -31.74
C GLU A 12 25.79 -13.23 -31.63
N ARG A 13 26.22 -14.43 -32.05
CA ARG A 13 25.34 -15.62 -32.08
C ARG A 13 25.50 -16.55 -30.89
N TYR A 14 26.71 -16.64 -30.36
CA TYR A 14 27.07 -17.60 -29.32
C TYR A 14 27.63 -16.92 -28.06
N GLY A 15 27.59 -15.58 -27.98
CA GLY A 15 28.07 -14.81 -26.83
C GLY A 15 27.53 -15.30 -25.48
N SER A 16 26.26 -15.69 -25.41
CA SER A 16 25.62 -16.22 -24.19
C SER A 16 25.97 -17.68 -23.89
N GLN A 17 26.58 -18.40 -24.81
CA GLN A 17 26.96 -19.81 -24.69
C GLN A 17 28.48 -19.99 -24.48
N LEU A 18 29.27 -18.92 -24.66
CA LEU A 18 30.71 -18.93 -24.49
C LEU A 18 31.08 -18.85 -23.00
N THR A 19 31.99 -19.71 -22.58
CA THR A 19 32.57 -19.70 -21.24
C THR A 19 33.84 -18.83 -21.18
N SER A 20 34.27 -18.49 -19.97
CA SER A 20 35.56 -17.79 -19.76
C SER A 20 36.75 -18.58 -20.30
N ASP A 21 36.68 -19.92 -20.25
CA ASP A 21 37.73 -20.80 -20.76
C ASP A 21 37.77 -20.78 -22.30
N ASP A 22 36.62 -20.78 -22.97
CA ASP A 22 36.55 -20.63 -24.44
C ASP A 22 37.14 -19.29 -24.90
N LEU A 23 36.89 -18.21 -24.14
CA LEU A 23 37.44 -16.88 -24.38
C LEU A 23 38.97 -16.80 -24.21
N ASN A 24 39.58 -17.75 -23.51
CA ASN A 24 41.04 -17.82 -23.36
C ASN A 24 41.71 -18.43 -24.60
N GLU A 25 41.01 -19.28 -25.37
CA GLU A 25 41.53 -19.83 -26.62
C GLU A 25 41.76 -18.74 -27.68
N PHE A 26 40.98 -17.66 -27.63
CA PHE A 26 41.08 -16.52 -28.53
C PHE A 26 42.19 -15.52 -28.15
N GLU A 27 42.93 -15.73 -27.05
CA GLU A 27 44.01 -14.81 -26.66
C GLU A 27 45.13 -14.72 -27.69
N ALA A 28 45.36 -15.77 -28.46
CA ALA A 28 46.32 -15.78 -29.56
C ALA A 28 45.97 -14.78 -30.68
N LEU A 29 44.73 -14.27 -30.72
CA LEU A 29 44.21 -13.35 -31.73
C LEU A 29 44.12 -11.90 -31.22
N LYS A 30 44.65 -11.58 -30.03
CA LYS A 30 44.68 -10.21 -29.45
C LYS A 30 45.53 -9.19 -30.23
N ASN A 31 46.29 -9.64 -31.23
CA ASN A 31 47.19 -8.78 -32.00
C ASN A 31 46.44 -7.79 -32.91
N ASP A 32 45.19 -8.08 -33.24
CA ASP A 32 44.32 -7.16 -33.94
C ASP A 32 43.48 -6.35 -32.93
N TYR A 33 43.34 -5.05 -33.21
CA TYR A 33 42.65 -4.12 -32.32
C TYR A 33 41.17 -4.44 -32.21
N GLU A 34 40.53 -4.73 -33.36
CA GLU A 34 39.09 -5.04 -33.42
C GLU A 34 38.77 -6.33 -32.66
N THR A 35 39.53 -7.40 -32.88
CA THR A 35 39.34 -8.66 -32.14
C THR A 35 39.58 -8.49 -30.65
N ASN A 36 40.61 -7.74 -30.24
CA ASN A 36 40.86 -7.46 -28.82
C ASN A 36 39.70 -6.66 -28.19
N TRP A 37 39.15 -5.67 -28.89
CA TRP A 37 37.98 -4.92 -28.43
C TRP A 37 36.76 -5.84 -28.23
N HIS A 38 36.43 -6.68 -29.23
CA HIS A 38 35.31 -7.63 -29.14
C HIS A 38 35.50 -8.67 -28.02
N LEU A 39 36.72 -9.17 -27.82
CA LEU A 39 37.04 -10.11 -26.74
C LEU A 39 36.92 -9.46 -25.36
N ASN A 40 37.39 -8.22 -25.20
CA ASN A 40 37.27 -7.50 -23.93
C ASN A 40 35.80 -7.15 -23.64
N HIS A 41 35.02 -6.76 -24.66
CA HIS A 41 33.59 -6.54 -24.51
C HIS A 41 32.87 -7.82 -24.07
N LEU A 42 33.10 -8.96 -24.74
CA LEU A 42 32.54 -10.24 -24.33
C LEU A 42 32.93 -10.63 -22.90
N ARG A 43 34.20 -10.45 -22.52
CA ARG A 43 34.66 -10.71 -21.15
C ARG A 43 33.92 -9.83 -20.14
N SER A 44 33.69 -8.56 -20.45
CA SER A 44 32.93 -7.65 -19.57
C SER A 44 31.47 -8.09 -19.39
N VAL A 45 30.88 -8.80 -20.37
CA VAL A 45 29.51 -9.32 -20.31
C VAL A 45 29.44 -10.68 -19.59
N ILE A 46 30.35 -11.60 -19.89
CA ILE A 46 30.36 -12.98 -19.37
C ILE A 46 30.96 -13.06 -17.96
N SER A 47 31.99 -12.28 -17.66
CA SER A 47 32.68 -12.26 -16.37
C SER A 47 33.06 -10.81 -16.01
N PRO A 48 32.06 -9.98 -15.63
CA PRO A 48 32.28 -8.57 -15.34
C PRO A 48 33.26 -8.40 -14.19
N THR A 49 34.24 -7.52 -14.36
CA THR A 49 35.12 -7.12 -13.26
C THR A 49 34.38 -6.19 -12.29
N GLN A 50 34.94 -5.95 -11.10
CA GLN A 50 34.35 -4.99 -10.18
C GLN A 50 34.29 -3.56 -10.78
N GLU A 51 35.23 -3.23 -11.66
CA GLU A 51 35.26 -1.94 -12.37
C GLU A 51 34.16 -1.87 -13.44
N ASP A 52 33.91 -2.96 -14.17
CA ASP A 52 32.80 -3.05 -15.13
C ASP A 52 31.43 -2.95 -14.45
N LEU A 53 31.26 -3.58 -13.28
CA LEU A 53 30.03 -3.47 -12.49
C LEU A 53 29.82 -2.05 -11.98
N LYS A 54 30.89 -1.37 -11.56
CA LYS A 54 30.82 0.03 -11.13
C LYS A 54 30.47 0.94 -12.31
N SER A 55 31.12 0.78 -13.46
CA SER A 55 30.84 1.60 -14.65
C SER A 55 29.42 1.38 -15.16
N ARG A 56 28.92 0.13 -15.18
CA ARG A 56 27.52 -0.17 -15.49
C ARG A 56 26.56 0.46 -14.48
N SER A 57 26.86 0.38 -13.19
CA SER A 57 26.03 1.01 -12.13
C SER A 57 25.98 2.53 -12.27
N VAL A 58 27.11 3.17 -12.60
CA VAL A 58 27.17 4.62 -12.86
C VAL A 58 26.32 4.96 -14.08
N LYS A 59 26.47 4.25 -15.21
CA LYS A 59 25.64 4.45 -16.40
C LYS A 59 24.14 4.35 -16.11
N ILE A 60 23.73 3.32 -15.37
CA ILE A 60 22.33 3.14 -14.97
C ILE A 60 21.83 4.33 -14.15
N LYS A 61 22.59 4.75 -13.13
CA LYS A 61 22.22 5.91 -12.31
C LYS A 61 22.11 7.18 -13.15
N ASN A 62 23.03 7.37 -14.08
CA ASN A 62 23.06 8.54 -14.94
C ASN A 62 21.86 8.55 -15.90
N ARG A 63 21.58 7.44 -16.59
CA ARG A 63 20.42 7.28 -17.48
C ARG A 63 19.10 7.49 -16.73
N ARG A 64 18.94 6.85 -15.56
CA ARG A 64 17.76 7.04 -14.72
C ARG A 64 17.59 8.50 -14.31
N ARG A 65 18.66 9.19 -13.92
CA ARG A 65 18.59 10.60 -13.56
C ARG A 65 18.22 11.49 -14.75
N ALA A 66 18.80 11.28 -15.93
CA ALA A 66 18.39 12.00 -17.14
C ALA A 66 16.89 11.77 -17.48
N TYR A 67 16.42 10.54 -17.32
CA TYR A 67 15.01 10.22 -17.54
C TYR A 67 14.10 10.83 -16.46
N LEU A 68 14.54 10.85 -15.20
CA LEU A 68 13.82 11.52 -14.11
C LEU A 68 13.62 13.00 -14.42
N ASP A 69 14.67 13.69 -14.86
CA ASP A 69 14.60 15.12 -15.16
C ASP A 69 13.58 15.40 -16.29
N LYS A 70 13.53 14.52 -17.30
CA LYS A 70 12.48 14.55 -18.33
C LYS A 70 11.08 14.36 -17.72
N LEU A 71 10.88 13.36 -16.87
CA LEU A 71 9.59 13.08 -16.24
C LEU A 71 9.11 14.21 -15.32
N VAL A 72 10.04 14.86 -14.60
CA VAL A 72 9.74 16.02 -13.75
C VAL A 72 9.29 17.20 -14.61
N ASN A 73 9.99 17.46 -15.73
CA ASN A 73 9.61 18.52 -16.67
C ASN A 73 8.26 18.25 -17.36
N ASP A 74 7.97 16.99 -17.71
CA ASP A 74 6.69 16.58 -18.29
C ASP A 74 5.53 16.71 -17.28
N GLY A 75 5.80 16.64 -15.98
CA GLY A 75 4.85 16.90 -14.87
C GLY A 75 3.79 15.82 -14.63
N GLN A 76 3.53 14.94 -15.60
CA GLN A 76 2.48 13.93 -15.48
C GLN A 76 2.85 12.80 -14.50
N TYR A 77 4.08 12.29 -14.58
CA TYR A 77 4.50 11.12 -13.80
C TYR A 77 4.70 11.43 -12.32
N PHE A 78 5.15 12.63 -11.99
CA PHE A 78 5.31 13.11 -10.61
C PHE A 78 4.17 14.05 -10.19
N SER A 79 3.01 13.98 -10.87
CA SER A 79 1.79 14.61 -10.37
C SER A 79 1.33 13.93 -9.09
N GLU A 80 0.64 14.67 -8.22
CA GLU A 80 0.13 14.14 -6.95
C GLU A 80 -0.72 12.88 -7.16
N ASP A 81 -1.67 12.94 -8.09
CA ASP A 81 -2.58 11.83 -8.37
C ASP A 81 -1.81 10.60 -8.87
N ALA A 82 -0.85 10.76 -9.78
CA ALA A 82 -0.05 9.65 -10.28
C ALA A 82 0.84 9.03 -9.19
N MET A 83 1.43 9.85 -8.32
CA MET A 83 2.24 9.35 -7.20
C MET A 83 1.37 8.67 -6.15
N ARG A 84 0.18 9.22 -5.83
CA ARG A 84 -0.80 8.63 -4.91
C ARG A 84 -1.28 7.27 -5.38
N GLU A 85 -1.51 7.09 -6.68
CA GLU A 85 -1.93 5.79 -7.22
C GLU A 85 -0.84 4.72 -7.08
N ARG A 86 0.44 5.11 -7.28
CA ARG A 86 1.60 4.22 -7.17
C ARG A 86 1.97 3.87 -5.73
N ASP A 87 1.91 4.84 -4.83
CA ASP A 87 2.20 4.65 -3.40
C ASP A 87 1.16 5.35 -2.50
N PRO A 88 -0.02 4.72 -2.32
CA PRO A 88 -1.13 5.32 -1.56
C PRO A 88 -0.81 5.52 -0.08
N TYR A 89 -0.06 4.58 0.52
CA TYR A 89 0.30 4.64 1.94
C TYR A 89 1.25 5.80 2.22
N LEU A 90 2.30 5.94 1.39
CA LEU A 90 3.23 7.05 1.50
C LEU A 90 2.54 8.41 1.28
N HIS A 91 1.63 8.50 0.28
CA HIS A 91 0.83 9.71 0.10
C HIS A 91 0.01 10.04 1.34
N HIS A 92 -0.68 9.05 1.92
CA HIS A 92 -1.48 9.25 3.14
C HIS A 92 -0.63 9.79 4.30
N GLU A 93 0.55 9.21 4.53
CA GLU A 93 1.43 9.59 5.64
C GLU A 93 1.95 11.03 5.53
N TYR A 94 2.28 11.48 4.33
CA TYR A 94 2.90 12.80 4.11
C TYR A 94 1.87 13.90 3.80
N VAL A 95 0.87 13.60 2.97
CA VAL A 95 -0.07 14.59 2.41
C VAL A 95 -1.50 14.28 2.82
N GLY A 96 -1.96 13.05 2.56
CA GLY A 96 -3.38 12.70 2.61
C GLY A 96 -4.06 12.87 3.97
N LYS A 97 -3.35 12.68 5.09
CA LYS A 97 -3.90 12.87 6.46
C LYS A 97 -4.11 14.33 6.86
N PHE A 98 -3.50 15.28 6.14
CA PHE A 98 -3.62 16.72 6.38
C PHE A 98 -4.56 17.42 5.40
N GLN A 99 -4.99 16.72 4.35
CA GLN A 99 -5.97 17.23 3.40
C GLN A 99 -7.37 17.26 4.03
N ASP A 100 -8.13 18.29 3.70
CA ASP A 100 -9.49 18.48 4.20
C ASP A 100 -10.39 17.28 3.81
N PRO A 101 -11.01 16.59 4.81
CA PRO A 101 -11.97 15.52 4.55
C PRO A 101 -13.18 15.95 3.72
N SER A 102 -13.46 17.25 3.58
CA SER A 102 -14.54 17.75 2.72
C SER A 102 -14.38 17.30 1.26
N GLY A 103 -13.14 17.12 0.78
CA GLY A 103 -12.86 16.51 -0.52
C GLY A 103 -13.28 15.03 -0.60
N ARG A 104 -13.33 14.33 0.52
CA ARG A 104 -13.74 12.92 0.61
C ARG A 104 -15.24 12.75 0.81
N SER A 105 -16.00 13.85 0.90
CA SER A 105 -17.47 13.86 1.04
C SER A 105 -18.15 12.93 0.03
N MET A 106 -19.23 12.27 0.49
CA MET A 106 -20.11 11.46 -0.33
C MET A 106 -20.77 12.26 -1.45
N ALA A 107 -21.00 13.56 -1.29
CA ALA A 107 -21.58 14.39 -2.33
C ALA A 107 -20.80 15.70 -2.48
N ARG A 108 -20.37 15.99 -3.71
CA ARG A 108 -19.81 17.29 -4.08
C ARG A 108 -20.84 18.08 -4.88
N PRO A 109 -21.03 19.38 -4.62
CA PRO A 109 -21.97 20.20 -5.38
C PRO A 109 -21.67 20.15 -6.88
N GLY A 110 -22.66 19.76 -7.69
CA GLY A 110 -22.56 19.71 -9.15
C GLY A 110 -21.97 18.43 -9.75
N GLU A 111 -21.55 17.45 -8.93
CA GLU A 111 -21.06 16.14 -9.39
C GLU A 111 -22.24 15.21 -9.73
N ARG A 112 -22.13 14.43 -10.80
CA ARG A 112 -23.14 13.40 -11.12
C ARG A 112 -22.94 12.19 -10.21
N TRP A 113 -24.02 11.52 -9.82
CA TRP A 113 -23.96 10.28 -9.04
C TRP A 113 -22.99 9.23 -9.61
N SER A 114 -22.91 9.11 -10.94
CA SER A 114 -21.96 8.20 -11.60
C SER A 114 -20.50 8.57 -11.32
N GLU A 115 -20.15 9.85 -11.33
CA GLU A 115 -18.79 10.35 -11.06
C GLU A 115 -18.45 10.16 -9.59
N THR A 116 -19.40 10.50 -8.70
CA THR A 116 -19.27 10.25 -7.27
C THR A 116 -19.01 8.77 -6.95
N LEU A 117 -19.78 7.86 -7.56
CA LEU A 117 -19.61 6.42 -7.36
C LEU A 117 -18.25 5.93 -7.86
N MET A 118 -17.80 6.38 -9.03
CA MET A 118 -16.47 6.05 -9.56
C MET A 118 -15.38 6.52 -8.60
N ARG A 119 -15.42 7.80 -8.19
CA ARG A 119 -14.46 8.37 -7.23
C ARG A 119 -14.44 7.63 -5.90
N ARG A 120 -15.61 7.26 -5.35
CA ARG A 120 -15.70 6.49 -4.09
C ARG A 120 -15.15 5.09 -4.24
N SER A 121 -15.39 4.43 -5.37
CA SER A 121 -14.84 3.11 -5.65
C SER A 121 -13.31 3.13 -5.78
N GLU A 122 -12.77 4.16 -6.44
CA GLU A 122 -11.33 4.37 -6.55
C GLU A 122 -10.70 4.65 -5.18
N GLU A 123 -11.31 5.52 -4.39
CA GLU A 123 -10.85 5.84 -3.02
C GLU A 123 -10.88 4.61 -2.11
N ALA A 124 -11.93 3.78 -2.19
CA ALA A 124 -12.03 2.55 -1.41
C ALA A 124 -10.89 1.57 -1.76
N MET A 125 -10.52 1.48 -3.04
CA MET A 125 -9.37 0.67 -3.48
C MET A 125 -8.05 1.22 -2.93
N LEU A 126 -7.88 2.54 -2.87
CA LEU A 126 -6.70 3.17 -2.26
C LEU A 126 -6.64 2.89 -0.76
N VAL A 127 -7.75 3.07 -0.02
CA VAL A 127 -7.83 2.78 1.42
C VAL A 127 -7.49 1.32 1.70
N LYS A 128 -7.97 0.38 0.88
CA LYS A 128 -7.59 -1.03 0.99
C LYS A 128 -6.08 -1.22 0.84
N LYS A 129 -5.44 -0.63 -0.17
CA LYS A 129 -3.98 -0.70 -0.35
C LYS A 129 -3.22 -0.11 0.84
N ILE A 130 -3.71 1.00 1.41
CA ILE A 130 -3.14 1.63 2.60
C ILE A 130 -3.21 0.67 3.79
N ARG A 131 -4.36 0.02 3.99
CA ARG A 131 -4.58 -0.95 5.08
C ARG A 131 -3.65 -2.17 4.95
N ASP A 132 -3.54 -2.74 3.76
CA ASP A 132 -2.64 -3.88 3.49
C ASP A 132 -1.18 -3.53 3.83
N GLU A 133 -0.75 -2.29 3.56
CA GLU A 133 0.59 -1.79 3.93
C GLU A 133 0.71 -1.51 5.43
N GLN A 134 -0.30 -0.92 6.08
CA GLN A 134 -0.36 -0.73 7.53
C GLN A 134 -0.22 -2.07 8.29
N GLN A 135 -0.94 -3.09 7.83
CA GLN A 135 -0.86 -4.44 8.38
C GLN A 135 0.54 -5.03 8.20
N ARG A 136 1.13 -4.93 7.00
CA ARG A 136 2.49 -5.39 6.73
C ARG A 136 3.54 -4.73 7.63
N ARG A 137 3.31 -3.48 8.03
CA ARG A 137 4.18 -2.71 8.94
C ARG A 137 3.89 -2.93 10.43
N GLY A 138 2.83 -3.66 10.77
CA GLY A 138 2.43 -3.92 12.16
C GLY A 138 1.81 -2.70 12.86
N VAL A 139 1.15 -1.81 12.10
CA VAL A 139 0.36 -0.71 12.68
C VAL A 139 -0.86 -1.29 13.40
N ALA A 140 -1.16 -0.78 14.60
CA ALA A 140 -2.32 -1.21 15.38
C ALA A 140 -3.63 -0.97 14.61
N GLN A 141 -4.60 -1.87 14.73
CA GLN A 141 -5.88 -1.76 14.02
C GLN A 141 -6.63 -0.45 14.33
N SER A 142 -6.54 0.04 15.57
CA SER A 142 -7.11 1.33 15.98
C SER A 142 -6.59 2.52 15.18
N ASP A 143 -5.39 2.41 14.60
CA ASP A 143 -4.73 3.48 13.86
C ASP A 143 -4.88 3.27 12.34
N TRP A 144 -5.69 2.29 11.91
CA TRP A 144 -5.90 2.02 10.50
C TRP A 144 -6.73 3.11 9.82
N VAL A 145 -6.38 3.42 8.57
CA VAL A 145 -7.11 4.44 7.81
C VAL A 145 -8.50 3.94 7.47
N GLY A 146 -9.52 4.74 7.81
CA GLY A 146 -10.92 4.42 7.56
C GLY A 146 -11.52 3.39 8.53
N PHE A 147 -10.84 3.14 9.67
CA PHE A 147 -11.37 2.32 10.77
C PHE A 147 -12.73 2.86 11.28
N ASP A 148 -12.90 4.18 11.27
CA ASP A 148 -13.95 4.91 11.98
C ASP A 148 -15.41 4.71 11.50
N ASN A 149 -15.70 4.06 10.36
CA ASN A 149 -17.08 4.06 9.84
C ASN A 149 -17.56 2.84 9.04
N GLN A 150 -16.70 1.86 8.76
CA GLN A 150 -17.11 0.66 7.99
C GLN A 150 -16.72 -0.65 8.67
N GLU A 151 -15.75 -0.61 9.60
CA GLU A 151 -15.48 -1.73 10.50
C GLU A 151 -16.32 -1.64 11.77
N LEU A 152 -16.57 -0.45 12.32
CA LEU A 152 -17.57 -0.26 13.37
C LEU A 152 -18.96 -0.73 12.94
N GLU A 153 -19.42 -0.34 11.75
CA GLU A 153 -20.74 -0.75 11.23
C GLU A 153 -20.81 -2.26 10.98
N LYS A 154 -19.70 -2.90 10.59
CA LYS A 154 -19.63 -4.36 10.44
C LYS A 154 -19.52 -5.11 11.75
N VAL A 155 -18.80 -4.56 12.72
CA VAL A 155 -18.68 -5.14 14.05
C VAL A 155 -20.01 -4.99 14.77
N GLU A 156 -20.71 -3.86 14.63
CA GLU A 156 -22.08 -3.67 15.11
C GLU A 156 -23.05 -4.64 14.41
N GLU A 157 -22.97 -4.83 13.09
CA GLU A 157 -23.77 -5.84 12.37
C GLU A 157 -23.45 -7.28 12.82
N GLU A 158 -22.18 -7.63 13.05
CA GLU A 158 -21.77 -8.96 13.54
C GLU A 158 -22.17 -9.18 15.01
N GLU A 159 -22.10 -8.15 15.87
CA GLU A 159 -22.58 -8.20 17.26
C GLU A 159 -24.12 -8.31 17.33
N GLU A 160 -24.86 -7.61 16.47
CA GLU A 160 -26.32 -7.75 16.35
C GLU A 160 -26.72 -9.16 15.87
N GLU A 161 -26.00 -9.75 14.91
CA GLU A 161 -26.25 -11.15 14.48
C GLU A 161 -25.91 -12.17 15.58
N GLU A 162 -24.88 -11.95 16.39
CA GLU A 162 -24.57 -12.81 17.55
C GLU A 162 -25.64 -12.69 18.65
N GLU A 163 -26.07 -11.49 19.03
CA GLU A 163 -27.15 -11.30 20.02
C GLU A 163 -28.48 -11.92 19.56
N GLU A 164 -28.86 -11.77 18.28
CA GLU A 164 -30.08 -12.40 17.74
C GLU A 164 -30.01 -13.93 17.79
N SER A 165 -28.81 -14.51 17.63
CA SER A 165 -28.59 -15.96 17.76
C SER A 165 -28.64 -16.47 19.21
N GLU A 166 -28.14 -15.69 20.17
CA GLU A 166 -28.21 -16.02 21.59
C GLU A 166 -29.66 -15.95 22.10
N GLU A 167 -30.44 -14.95 21.65
CA GLU A 167 -31.88 -14.85 21.95
C GLU A 167 -32.68 -16.04 21.38
N GLU A 168 -32.39 -16.51 20.15
CA GLU A 168 -33.03 -17.70 19.58
C GLU A 168 -32.66 -18.99 20.34
N GLU A 169 -31.44 -19.12 20.84
CA GLU A 169 -31.03 -20.27 21.67
C GLU A 169 -31.74 -20.25 23.04
N GLU A 170 -31.80 -19.10 23.74
CA GLU A 170 -32.52 -18.98 25.02
C GLU A 170 -34.02 -19.26 24.87
N GLU A 171 -34.68 -18.75 23.81
CA GLU A 171 -36.11 -19.01 23.56
C GLU A 171 -36.38 -20.51 23.31
N SER A 172 -35.42 -21.21 22.69
CA SER A 172 -35.52 -22.67 22.47
C SER A 172 -35.32 -23.48 23.75
N GLU A 173 -34.42 -23.05 24.65
CA GLU A 173 -34.22 -23.69 25.96
C GLU A 173 -35.45 -23.49 26.85
N GLU A 174 -36.07 -22.30 26.83
CA GLU A 174 -37.32 -22.03 27.56
C GLU A 174 -38.49 -22.89 27.04
N GLU A 175 -38.64 -23.05 25.71
CA GLU A 175 -39.67 -23.94 25.15
C GLU A 175 -39.43 -25.43 25.51
N GLU A 176 -38.18 -25.89 25.58
CA GLU A 176 -37.86 -27.24 26.03
C GLU A 176 -38.18 -27.43 27.52
N GLU A 177 -37.80 -26.49 28.40
CA GLU A 177 -38.15 -26.57 29.83
C GLU A 177 -39.67 -26.51 30.07
N GLU A 178 -40.42 -25.66 29.34
CA GLU A 178 -41.87 -25.59 29.46
C GLU A 178 -42.53 -26.90 29.02
N SER A 179 -41.98 -27.57 28.00
CA SER A 179 -42.46 -28.88 27.53
C SER A 179 -42.17 -30.02 28.51
N GLU A 180 -41.01 -29.99 29.20
CA GLU A 180 -40.66 -30.96 30.25
C GLU A 180 -41.55 -30.77 31.48
N GLU A 181 -41.85 -29.52 31.87
CA GLU A 181 -42.79 -29.22 32.96
C GLU A 181 -44.24 -29.66 32.62
N GLU A 182 -44.69 -29.48 31.37
CA GLU A 182 -46.00 -29.97 30.93
C GLU A 182 -46.08 -31.52 30.90
N GLU A 183 -45.00 -32.23 30.55
CA GLU A 183 -44.95 -33.70 30.62
C GLU A 183 -44.93 -34.21 32.07
N GLU A 184 -44.27 -33.52 33.00
CA GLU A 184 -44.29 -33.86 34.43
C GLU A 184 -45.66 -33.62 35.09
N GLU A 185 -46.36 -32.54 34.74
CA GLU A 185 -47.73 -32.25 35.22
C GLU A 185 -48.77 -33.26 34.65
N GLU A 186 -48.62 -33.74 33.40
CA GLU A 186 -49.48 -34.80 32.84
C GLU A 186 -49.28 -36.17 33.52
N ASP A 187 -48.07 -36.46 34.02
CA ASP A 187 -47.77 -37.67 34.81
C ASP A 187 -48.29 -37.57 36.25
N GLU A 188 -48.30 -36.37 36.86
CA GLU A 188 -48.85 -36.15 38.21
C GLU A 188 -50.40 -36.18 38.24
N GLU A 189 -51.11 -35.82 37.17
CA GLU A 189 -52.57 -35.90 37.09
C GLU A 189 -53.12 -37.36 37.03
N GLN A 190 -52.28 -38.37 36.76
CA GLN A 190 -52.70 -39.78 36.79
C GLN A 190 -52.71 -40.42 38.19
N GLU A 191 -52.12 -39.79 39.22
CA GLU A 191 -51.96 -40.38 40.57
C GLU A 191 -52.83 -39.77 41.69
N GLN A 192 -53.91 -39.04 41.39
CA GLN A 192 -54.76 -38.47 42.46
C GLN A 192 -56.28 -38.63 42.27
N TYR A 193 -56.76 -39.88 42.24
CA TYR A 193 -58.07 -40.22 42.81
C TYR A 193 -57.91 -40.68 44.26
N GLU A 194 -58.32 -39.82 45.18
CA GLU A 194 -58.97 -40.05 46.48
C GLU A 194 -58.41 -39.16 47.60
N GLY A 195 -59.29 -38.32 48.18
CA GLY A 195 -59.19 -37.97 49.59
C GLY A 195 -59.20 -36.49 49.95
N GLU A 196 -60.39 -35.89 49.91
CA GLU A 196 -60.69 -34.54 50.40
C GLU A 196 -60.20 -34.21 51.84
N ARG A 197 -59.95 -32.90 52.04
CA ARG A 197 -60.67 -31.99 52.98
C ARG A 197 -59.81 -31.35 54.10
N GLY A 198 -59.64 -30.02 54.01
CA GLY A 198 -60.07 -29.14 55.10
C GLY A 198 -59.20 -27.93 55.53
N ILE A 199 -59.63 -26.74 55.07
CA ILE A 199 -59.89 -25.50 55.86
C ILE A 199 -58.73 -24.50 56.19
N SER A 200 -58.92 -23.28 55.64
CA SER A 200 -58.70 -21.91 56.19
C SER A 200 -57.35 -21.17 56.15
N ALA A 201 -57.38 -20.11 55.32
CA ALA A 201 -57.41 -18.67 55.69
C ALA A 201 -56.12 -17.80 55.71
N ASN A 202 -56.32 -16.60 55.14
CA ASN A 202 -55.55 -15.34 55.15
C ASN A 202 -54.31 -15.25 54.24
N ARG A 203 -54.31 -14.45 53.16
CA ARG A 203 -54.39 -12.96 53.02
C ARG A 203 -53.10 -12.25 53.43
N GLN A 204 -52.31 -11.82 52.43
CA GLN A 204 -51.85 -10.43 52.32
C GLN A 204 -51.27 -10.13 50.92
N GLU A 205 -51.89 -9.16 50.23
CA GLU A 205 -51.35 -8.47 49.06
C GLU A 205 -50.26 -7.48 49.50
N VAL A 206 -49.16 -7.37 48.75
CA VAL A 206 -48.26 -6.21 48.84
C VAL A 206 -47.80 -5.78 47.45
N HIS A 207 -48.40 -4.64 47.06
CA HIS A 207 -47.98 -3.63 46.09
C HIS A 207 -46.58 -3.71 45.45
N ILE A 208 -46.58 -3.71 44.10
CA ILE A 208 -45.49 -3.25 43.24
C ILE A 208 -45.61 -1.73 43.08
N ASN A 209 -44.55 -0.98 43.38
CA ASN A 209 -44.42 0.43 43.02
C ASN A 209 -43.13 0.62 42.21
N ASN A 210 -43.30 1.06 40.96
CA ASN A 210 -42.28 1.71 40.14
C ASN A 210 -41.92 3.09 40.70
N LEU A 211 -40.66 3.51 40.53
CA LEU A 211 -40.14 4.87 40.25
C LEU A 211 -38.60 4.75 40.25
N ASP A 212 -37.93 4.79 39.10
CA ASP A 212 -37.38 5.98 38.41
C ASP A 212 -36.46 6.84 39.29
N ALA A 213 -35.16 6.84 38.97
CA ALA A 213 -34.31 8.05 38.92
C ALA A 213 -32.82 7.69 38.70
N SER A 214 -32.33 8.11 37.53
CA SER A 214 -31.07 8.82 37.31
C SER A 214 -29.81 8.38 38.07
N ASN A 215 -28.83 7.85 37.32
CA ASN A 215 -27.43 8.15 37.57
C ASN A 215 -26.73 8.47 36.25
N ASP A 216 -26.59 9.77 36.00
CA ASP A 216 -25.65 10.37 35.06
C ASP A 216 -24.22 9.91 35.39
N THR A 217 -23.69 8.97 34.62
CA THR A 217 -22.25 8.77 34.49
C THR A 217 -21.75 9.64 33.33
N PRO A 218 -20.79 10.56 33.57
CA PRO A 218 -20.30 11.42 32.51
C PRO A 218 -19.47 10.57 31.56
N SER A 219 -20.04 10.34 30.36
CA SER A 219 -19.33 9.81 29.20
C SER A 219 -18.02 10.55 29.02
N GLU A 220 -16.94 9.77 29.05
CA GLU A 220 -15.60 10.21 28.77
C GLU A 220 -15.60 10.96 27.44
N THR A 221 -15.26 12.25 27.53
CA THR A 221 -15.23 13.15 26.40
C THR A 221 -14.25 12.58 25.37
N ARG A 222 -14.79 11.90 24.34
CA ARG A 222 -14.06 11.59 23.09
C ARG A 222 -13.39 12.88 22.67
N ARG A 223 -12.06 12.92 22.81
CA ARG A 223 -11.24 14.01 22.29
C ARG A 223 -11.59 14.11 20.80
N PRO A 224 -12.13 15.23 20.30
CA PRO A 224 -12.19 15.41 18.87
C PRO A 224 -10.74 15.33 18.39
N ALA A 225 -10.45 14.41 17.48
CA ALA A 225 -9.18 14.39 16.76
C ALA A 225 -9.01 15.81 16.20
N VAL A 226 -8.09 16.57 16.79
CA VAL A 226 -7.76 17.90 16.32
C VAL A 226 -7.15 17.66 14.94
N MET A 227 -7.96 17.82 13.90
CA MET A 227 -7.47 17.77 12.52
C MET A 227 -6.40 18.85 12.42
N GLU A 228 -5.16 18.41 12.26
CA GLU A 228 -4.00 19.28 12.13
C GLU A 228 -4.03 19.89 10.73
N THR A 229 -4.91 20.88 10.53
CA THR A 229 -5.02 21.60 9.27
C THR A 229 -3.76 22.45 9.12
N LEU A 230 -2.82 21.97 8.30
CA LEU A 230 -1.58 22.66 8.01
C LEU A 230 -1.84 23.95 7.23
N SER A 231 -0.95 24.92 7.37
CA SER A 231 -0.91 26.08 6.49
C SER A 231 -0.58 25.66 5.05
N MET A 232 -0.86 26.55 4.09
CA MET A 232 -0.57 26.30 2.67
C MET A 232 0.93 26.05 2.43
N GLU A 233 1.81 26.77 3.13
CA GLU A 233 3.26 26.62 3.02
C GLU A 233 3.72 25.26 3.57
N GLU A 234 3.23 24.87 4.75
CA GLU A 234 3.54 23.55 5.34
C GLU A 234 3.02 22.40 4.47
N MET A 235 1.83 22.55 3.88
CA MET A 235 1.28 21.55 2.97
C MET A 235 2.16 21.40 1.72
N GLN A 236 2.67 22.50 1.17
CA GLN A 236 3.59 22.45 0.04
C GLN A 236 4.90 21.73 0.42
N GLU A 237 5.48 22.03 1.58
CA GLU A 237 6.68 21.33 2.06
C GLU A 237 6.45 19.82 2.22
N ARG A 238 5.28 19.41 2.70
CA ARG A 238 4.92 17.98 2.79
C ARG A 238 4.78 17.33 1.43
N MET A 239 4.19 18.04 0.46
CA MET A 239 4.09 17.58 -0.92
C MET A 239 5.48 17.44 -1.56
N ASP A 240 6.38 18.39 -1.32
CA ASP A 240 7.76 18.35 -1.82
C ASP A 240 8.54 17.19 -1.21
N GLN A 241 8.36 16.92 0.10
CA GLN A 241 8.94 15.74 0.76
C GLN A 241 8.43 14.44 0.16
N PHE A 242 7.12 14.35 -0.09
CA PHE A 242 6.52 13.19 -0.75
C PHE A 242 7.11 12.99 -2.15
N ALA A 243 7.17 14.05 -2.97
CA ALA A 243 7.75 14.01 -4.30
C ALA A 243 9.23 13.61 -4.28
N TYR A 244 10.01 14.14 -3.32
CA TYR A 244 11.42 13.79 -3.14
C TYR A 244 11.61 12.29 -2.84
N ILE A 245 10.79 11.71 -1.98
CA ILE A 245 10.86 10.27 -1.67
C ILE A 245 10.52 9.45 -2.92
N MET A 246 9.49 9.84 -3.67
CA MET A 246 9.10 9.16 -4.91
C MET A 246 10.20 9.24 -5.98
N GLN A 247 10.82 10.41 -6.15
CA GLN A 247 11.98 10.60 -7.03
C GLN A 247 13.17 9.72 -6.62
N ARG A 248 13.45 9.61 -5.31
CA ARG A 248 14.51 8.75 -4.79
C ARG A 248 14.22 7.27 -5.04
N LYS A 249 12.99 6.80 -4.77
CA LYS A 249 12.55 5.43 -5.11
C LYS A 249 12.71 5.17 -6.60
N PHE A 250 12.39 6.16 -7.44
CA PHE A 250 12.57 6.06 -8.87
C PHE A 250 14.04 5.81 -9.24
N LEU A 251 14.98 6.57 -8.70
CA LEU A 251 16.42 6.39 -8.99
C LEU A 251 16.94 5.03 -8.50
N LEU A 252 16.44 4.53 -7.38
CA LEU A 252 16.79 3.22 -6.83
C LEU A 252 16.22 2.05 -7.66
N GLY A 253 15.21 2.28 -8.50
CA GLY A 253 14.56 1.23 -9.26
C GLY A 253 13.44 0.52 -8.48
N GLU A 254 12.89 1.18 -7.47
CA GLU A 254 11.89 0.63 -6.55
C GLU A 254 10.46 1.13 -6.86
N ASP A 255 10.29 1.88 -7.95
CA ASP A 255 8.97 2.30 -8.42
C ASP A 255 8.36 1.22 -9.34
N SER A 256 7.07 1.34 -9.63
CA SER A 256 6.28 0.36 -10.40
C SER A 256 6.62 0.25 -11.90
N LEU A 257 7.64 0.97 -12.38
CA LEU A 257 8.02 1.00 -13.79
C LEU A 257 8.96 -0.13 -14.20
N ASP A 258 8.94 -0.44 -15.49
CA ASP A 258 9.91 -1.33 -16.13
C ASP A 258 11.19 -0.57 -16.49
N TYR A 259 12.21 -0.70 -15.63
CA TYR A 259 13.48 0.01 -15.76
C TYR A 259 14.37 -0.48 -16.89
N SER A 260 14.14 -1.68 -17.45
CA SER A 260 14.95 -2.17 -18.57
C SER A 260 14.94 -1.21 -19.75
N LYS A 261 13.80 -0.55 -20.00
CA LYS A 261 13.65 0.45 -21.06
C LYS A 261 14.47 1.73 -20.85
N ILE A 262 14.88 2.01 -19.62
CA ILE A 262 15.64 3.21 -19.24
C ILE A 262 17.11 2.85 -19.09
N ASP A 263 17.39 1.73 -18.42
CA ASP A 263 18.73 1.27 -18.11
C ASP A 263 19.50 0.88 -19.38
N GLU A 264 18.81 0.46 -20.43
CA GLU A 264 19.39 0.06 -21.72
C GLU A 264 19.32 1.16 -22.80
N ASP A 265 18.68 2.30 -22.50
CA ASP A 265 18.56 3.41 -23.46
C ASP A 265 19.85 4.23 -23.55
N GLU A 266 20.62 3.98 -24.61
CA GLU A 266 21.86 4.70 -24.89
C GLU A 266 21.64 6.17 -25.26
N THR A 267 20.44 6.56 -25.72
CA THR A 267 20.17 7.96 -26.11
C THR A 267 20.17 8.93 -24.92
N LEU A 268 20.05 8.39 -23.71
CA LEU A 268 20.12 9.15 -22.46
C LEU A 268 21.55 9.47 -22.03
N ASP A 269 22.56 8.81 -22.62
CA ASP A 269 23.97 9.08 -22.29
C ASP A 269 24.40 10.48 -22.76
N ASP A 270 23.80 11.00 -23.83
CA ASP A 270 24.07 12.34 -24.37
C ASP A 270 23.72 13.47 -23.39
N HIS A 271 22.78 13.23 -22.48
CA HIS A 271 22.36 14.20 -21.46
C HIS A 271 23.52 14.64 -20.58
N TRP A 272 24.43 13.71 -20.27
CA TRP A 272 25.56 13.93 -19.37
C TRP A 272 26.77 14.51 -20.10
N MET A 273 26.96 14.17 -21.37
CA MET A 273 28.06 14.73 -22.17
C MET A 273 27.96 16.24 -22.39
N LYS A 274 26.73 16.80 -22.36
CA LYS A 274 26.56 18.26 -22.38
C LYS A 274 26.96 18.90 -21.05
N GLU A 275 26.50 18.33 -19.94
CA GLU A 275 26.71 18.88 -18.60
C GLU A 275 28.17 18.77 -18.15
N GLU A 276 28.86 17.65 -18.43
CA GLU A 276 30.29 17.49 -18.17
C GLU A 276 31.16 18.49 -18.94
N ASN A 277 30.77 18.88 -20.16
CA ASN A 277 31.47 19.92 -20.92
C ASN A 277 31.27 21.30 -20.30
N TYR A 278 30.06 21.62 -19.81
CA TYR A 278 29.80 22.88 -19.12
C TYR A 278 30.54 22.98 -17.78
N ASP A 279 30.54 21.93 -16.96
CA ASP A 279 31.30 21.89 -15.70
C ASP A 279 32.82 21.99 -15.92
N ALA A 280 33.33 21.36 -16.99
CA ALA A 280 34.74 21.45 -17.38
C ALA A 280 35.11 22.85 -17.90
N GLU A 281 34.19 23.52 -18.62
CA GLU A 281 34.37 24.90 -19.07
C GLU A 281 34.33 25.89 -17.89
N GLU A 282 33.35 25.81 -16.98
CA GLU A 282 33.27 26.69 -15.80
C GLU A 282 34.52 26.60 -14.92
N LYS A 283 35.01 25.38 -14.68
CA LYS A 283 36.26 25.16 -13.94
C LYS A 283 37.49 25.77 -14.63
N TYR A 284 37.48 25.84 -15.97
CA TYR A 284 38.53 26.50 -16.74
C TYR A 284 38.44 28.03 -16.65
N PHE A 285 37.25 28.59 -16.48
CA PHE A 285 37.06 30.04 -16.27
C PHE A 285 37.39 30.50 -14.84
N ASP A 286 37.22 29.64 -13.83
CA ASP A 286 37.54 29.96 -12.43
C ASP A 286 39.05 29.91 -12.12
N ASP A 287 39.85 29.16 -12.89
CA ASP A 287 41.31 29.04 -12.71
C ASP A 287 42.13 30.14 -13.43
N ASP A 288 41.48 30.96 -14.27
CA ASP A 288 42.09 32.06 -15.05
C ASP A 288 41.66 33.48 -14.58
N GLY A 289 41.04 33.59 -13.40
CA GLY A 289 40.51 34.84 -12.80
C GLY A 289 41.32 35.45 -11.66
#